data_AF-A0A3D1UE04-F1
#
_entry.id   AF-A0A3D1UE04-F1
#
_cell.length_a   1.000
_cell.length_b   1.000
_cell.length_c   1.000
_cell.angle_alpha   90.00
_cell.angle_beta   90.00
_cell.angle_gamma   90.00
#
_symmetry.space_group_name_H-M   'P 1'
#
loop_
_entity.id
_entity.type
_entity.pdbx_description
1 polymer ?
#
loop_
_entity_poly.entity_id
_entity_poly.type
_entity_poly.pdbx_seq_one_letter_code
_entity_poly.pdbx_strand_id
1 'polypeptide(L)'
;MNPLIEAYVNHVGRIRVVHSLPGRLRVNIGGVKQFPEAAAKFADLFRERLLKLPGVTSAELCLVTGNLLLRYDPEKTCEAVIRAWLETSWQAFLRFLKGLGDVSGPDEPGVAAAVARFVATL
;
A
#
# COMPACT_ATOMS: atom_id res chain seq x y z
N MET A 1 0.31 20.14 -8.22
CA MET A 1 0.58 18.76 -7.83
C MET A 1 1.95 18.34 -8.37
N ASN A 2 2.80 17.73 -7.54
CA ASN A 2 4.08 17.17 -8.02
C ASN A 2 3.77 16.11 -9.12
N PRO A 3 4.40 16.15 -10.31
CA PRO A 3 4.13 15.21 -11.41
C PRO A 3 4.25 13.73 -11.01
N LEU A 4 5.13 13.42 -10.05
CA LEU A 4 5.29 12.07 -9.50
C LEU A 4 4.08 11.65 -8.63
N ILE A 5 3.53 12.59 -7.86
CA ILE A 5 2.32 12.35 -7.04
C ILE A 5 1.12 12.19 -7.97
N GLU A 6 1.02 12.99 -9.03
CA GLU A 6 -0.07 12.88 -10.01
C GLU A 6 -0.04 11.54 -10.76
N ALA A 7 1.13 11.11 -11.24
CA ALA A 7 1.30 9.81 -11.87
C ALA A 7 0.97 8.66 -10.90
N TYR A 8 1.44 8.75 -9.65
CA TYR A 8 1.16 7.75 -8.62
C TYR A 8 -0.35 7.67 -8.29
N VAL A 9 -1.00 8.80 -8.03
CA VAL A 9 -2.44 8.85 -7.70
C VAL A 9 -3.31 8.36 -8.88
N ASN A 10 -2.95 8.71 -10.11
CA ASN A 10 -3.73 8.34 -11.30
C ASN A 10 -3.58 6.85 -11.69
N HIS A 11 -2.48 6.19 -11.31
CA HIS A 11 -2.21 4.81 -11.71
C HIS A 11 -2.32 3.77 -10.58
N VAL A 12 -2.20 4.17 -9.31
CA VAL A 12 -2.26 3.24 -8.16
C VAL A 12 -3.71 2.97 -7.70
N GLY A 13 -4.70 3.53 -8.40
CA GLY A 13 -6.05 3.73 -7.92
C GLY A 13 -6.91 2.52 -7.52
N ARG A 14 -6.46 1.26 -7.61
CA ARG A 14 -7.26 0.10 -7.19
C ARG A 14 -6.42 -1.04 -6.62
N ILE A 15 -6.76 -1.46 -5.39
CA ILE A 15 -6.41 -2.79 -4.87
C ILE A 15 -7.47 -3.76 -5.38
N ARG A 16 -7.05 -4.79 -6.11
CA ARG A 16 -7.94 -5.85 -6.62
C ARG A 16 -7.55 -7.19 -6.03
N VAL A 17 -8.50 -7.91 -5.45
CA VAL A 17 -8.27 -9.33 -5.08
C VAL A 17 -8.14 -10.15 -6.36
N VAL A 18 -7.02 -10.85 -6.50
CA VAL A 18 -6.75 -11.75 -7.63
C VAL A 18 -7.15 -13.18 -7.27
N HIS A 19 -6.74 -13.62 -6.09
CA HIS A 19 -7.11 -14.94 -5.54
C HIS A 19 -7.22 -14.85 -4.02
N SER A 20 -8.15 -15.61 -3.48
CA SER A 20 -8.32 -15.80 -2.05
C SER A 20 -8.52 -17.28 -1.74
N LEU A 21 -7.71 -17.78 -0.82
CA LEU A 21 -7.78 -19.11 -0.26
C LEU A 21 -7.65 -18.95 1.27
N PRO A 22 -8.21 -19.88 2.07
CA PRO A 22 -7.94 -19.89 3.51
C PRO A 22 -6.44 -19.83 3.80
N GLY A 23 -6.03 -18.80 4.54
CA GLY A 23 -4.64 -18.51 4.90
C GLY A 23 -3.75 -17.90 3.81
N ARG A 24 -4.29 -17.59 2.62
CA ARG A 24 -3.54 -16.98 1.52
C ARG A 24 -4.39 -16.01 0.70
N LEU A 25 -3.97 -14.75 0.67
CA LEU A 25 -4.62 -13.71 -0.12
C LEU A 25 -3.62 -13.14 -1.13
N ARG A 26 -4.01 -13.06 -2.40
CA ARG A 26 -3.23 -12.37 -3.44
C ARG A 26 -4.01 -11.17 -3.93
N VAL A 27 -3.43 -9.99 -3.79
CA VAL A 27 -4.00 -8.74 -4.31
C VAL A 27 -3.08 -8.13 -5.35
N ASN A 28 -3.65 -7.46 -6.34
CA ASN A 28 -2.94 -6.61 -7.27
C ASN A 28 -3.10 -5.16 -6.81
N ILE A 29 -1.99 -4.48 -6.61
CA ILE A 29 -1.93 -3.06 -6.29
C ILE A 29 -1.62 -2.36 -7.61
N GLY A 30 -2.58 -1.57 -8.12
CA GLY A 30 -2.37 -0.77 -9.31
C GLY A 30 -1.12 0.10 -9.19
N GLY A 31 -0.53 0.54 -10.30
CA GLY A 31 0.57 1.52 -10.28
C GLY A 31 1.92 1.02 -9.80
N VAL A 32 2.00 -0.08 -9.03
CA VAL A 32 3.29 -0.67 -8.60
C VAL A 32 4.11 -1.12 -9.79
N LYS A 33 3.49 -1.77 -10.78
CA LYS A 33 4.16 -2.22 -12.01
C LYS A 33 4.63 -1.02 -12.86
N GLN A 34 3.87 0.07 -12.87
CA GLN A 34 4.16 1.26 -13.65
C GLN A 34 5.25 2.14 -13.02
N PHE A 35 5.34 2.13 -11.68
CA PHE A 35 6.29 2.94 -10.92
C PHE A 35 7.02 2.08 -9.85
N PRO A 36 7.79 1.06 -10.26
CA PRO A 36 8.41 0.12 -9.33
C PRO A 36 9.42 0.79 -8.39
N GLU A 37 10.18 1.78 -8.87
CA GLU A 37 11.14 2.53 -8.05
C GLU A 37 10.45 3.36 -6.97
N ALA A 38 9.36 4.04 -7.31
CA ALA A 38 8.57 4.80 -6.35
C ALA A 38 7.88 3.88 -5.33
N ALA A 39 7.37 2.73 -5.78
CA ALA A 39 6.78 1.73 -4.90
C ALA A 39 7.81 1.12 -3.94
N ALA A 40 9.02 0.84 -4.40
CA ALA A 40 10.10 0.28 -3.58
C ALA A 40 10.44 1.16 -2.38
N LYS A 41 10.43 2.50 -2.54
CA LYS A 41 10.74 3.46 -1.47
C LYS A 41 9.85 3.32 -0.23
N PHE A 42 8.63 2.84 -0.41
CA PHE A 42 7.63 2.74 0.68
C PHE A 42 7.17 1.32 0.95
N ALA A 43 7.57 0.34 0.13
CA ALA A 43 7.11 -1.04 0.21
C ALA A 43 7.33 -1.65 1.61
N ASP A 44 8.50 -1.43 2.19
CA ASP A 44 8.84 -1.97 3.51
C ASP A 44 7.98 -1.35 4.63
N LEU A 45 7.69 -0.06 4.55
CA LEU A 45 6.83 0.63 5.54
C LEU A 45 5.42 0.03 5.56
N PHE A 46 4.82 -0.19 4.38
CA PHE A 46 3.50 -0.82 4.29
C PHE A 46 3.55 -2.30 4.68
N ARG A 47 4.62 -3.02 4.31
CA ARG A 47 4.84 -4.42 4.71
C ARG A 47 4.86 -4.56 6.22
N GLU A 48 5.60 -3.72 6.93
CA GLU A 48 5.66 -3.74 8.40
C GLU A 48 4.29 -3.50 9.04
N ARG A 49 3.45 -2.65 8.45
CA ARG A 49 2.08 -2.40 8.93
C ARG A 49 1.18 -3.61 8.72
N LEU A 50 1.27 -4.25 7.56
CA LEU A 50 0.56 -5.49 7.27
C LEU A 50 0.94 -6.62 8.23
N LEU A 51 2.22 -6.74 8.57
CA LEU A 51 2.71 -7.76 9.52
C LEU A 51 2.25 -7.51 10.97
N LYS A 52 1.80 -6.30 11.32
CA LYS A 52 1.21 -5.99 12.62
C LYS A 52 -0.28 -6.35 12.70
N LEU A 53 -0.92 -6.68 11.58
CA LEU A 53 -2.32 -7.11 11.60
C LEU A 53 -2.43 -8.48 12.30
N PRO A 54 -3.40 -8.66 13.21
CA PRO A 54 -3.64 -9.93 13.85
C PRO A 54 -3.80 -11.06 12.82
N GLY A 55 -3.02 -12.13 12.98
CA GLY A 55 -3.08 -13.30 12.12
C GLY A 55 -2.30 -13.18 10.80
N VAL A 56 -1.80 -12.02 10.39
CA VAL A 56 -0.94 -11.94 9.18
C VAL A 56 0.46 -12.45 9.51
N THR A 57 0.97 -13.37 8.70
CA THR A 57 2.26 -14.05 8.93
C THR A 57 3.32 -13.68 7.91
N SER A 58 2.92 -13.26 6.70
CA SER A 58 3.85 -12.75 5.70
C SER A 58 3.16 -11.81 4.72
N ALA A 59 3.95 -10.90 4.14
CA ALA A 59 3.56 -9.96 3.10
C ALA A 59 4.73 -9.79 2.13
N GLU A 60 4.51 -10.12 0.86
CA GLU A 60 5.53 -10.10 -0.20
C GLU A 60 5.01 -9.33 -1.43
N LEU A 61 5.61 -8.18 -1.73
CA LEU A 61 5.26 -7.37 -2.89
C LEU A 61 6.18 -7.67 -4.08
N CYS A 62 5.61 -8.09 -5.19
CA CYS A 62 6.32 -8.25 -6.46
C CYS A 62 6.23 -6.95 -7.27
N LEU A 63 7.31 -6.17 -7.28
CA LEU A 63 7.39 -4.89 -8.02
C LEU A 63 7.20 -5.06 -9.54
N VAL A 64 7.57 -6.23 -10.09
CA VAL A 64 7.42 -6.53 -11.53
C VAL A 64 5.97 -6.71 -11.95
N THR A 65 5.13 -7.29 -11.08
CA THR A 65 3.74 -7.63 -11.42
C THR A 65 2.71 -6.77 -10.70
N GLY A 66 3.12 -6.03 -9.68
CA GLY A 66 2.24 -5.30 -8.77
C GLY A 66 1.44 -6.20 -7.84
N ASN A 67 1.77 -7.49 -7.74
CA ASN A 67 1.06 -8.42 -6.88
C ASN A 67 1.65 -8.43 -5.48
N LEU A 68 0.80 -8.25 -4.48
CA LEU A 68 1.10 -8.50 -3.08
C LEU A 68 0.53 -9.89 -2.71
N LEU A 69 1.40 -10.75 -2.21
CA LEU A 69 1.04 -12.04 -1.63
C LEU A 69 1.05 -11.93 -0.12
N LEU A 70 -0.08 -12.27 0.50
CA LEU A 70 -0.27 -12.29 1.95
C LEU A 70 -0.49 -13.73 2.39
N ARG A 71 0.16 -14.13 3.47
CA ARG A 71 -0.21 -15.33 4.23
C ARG A 71 -0.75 -14.91 5.57
N TYR A 72 -1.77 -15.62 6.03
CA TYR A 72 -2.41 -15.35 7.30
C TYR A 72 -2.89 -16.66 7.94
N ASP A 73 -3.16 -16.58 9.24
CA ASP A 73 -3.77 -17.64 10.03
C ASP A 73 -5.31 -17.51 9.92
N PRO A 74 -6.01 -18.45 9.27
CA PRO A 74 -7.45 -18.39 9.07
C PRO A 74 -8.25 -18.51 10.37
N GLU A 75 -7.64 -18.94 11.49
CA GLU A 75 -8.29 -18.95 12.80
C GLU A 75 -8.27 -17.58 13.48
N LYS A 76 -7.37 -16.68 13.07
CA LYS A 76 -7.18 -15.36 13.68
C LYS A 76 -7.70 -14.21 12.83
N THR A 77 -7.76 -14.37 11.52
CA THR A 77 -8.23 -13.35 10.58
C THR A 77 -8.75 -13.99 9.29
N CYS A 78 -9.36 -13.20 8.42
CA CYS A 78 -9.89 -13.66 7.15
C CYS A 78 -9.69 -12.63 6.04
N GLU A 79 -9.94 -13.04 4.80
CA GLU A 79 -9.88 -12.15 3.63
C GLU A 79 -10.66 -10.86 3.86
N ALA A 80 -11.89 -10.93 4.38
CA ALA A 80 -12.75 -9.77 4.51
C ALA A 80 -12.12 -8.70 5.43
N VAL A 81 -11.51 -9.11 6.54
CA VAL A 81 -10.82 -8.22 7.49
C VAL A 81 -9.58 -7.60 6.84
N ILE A 82 -8.73 -8.42 6.22
CA ILE A 82 -7.50 -7.94 5.57
C ILE A 82 -7.84 -7.00 4.40
N ARG A 83 -8.85 -7.35 3.59
CA ARG A 83 -9.33 -6.53 2.48
C ARG A 83 -9.90 -5.20 2.97
N ALA A 84 -10.69 -5.20 4.04
CA ALA A 84 -11.24 -3.98 4.61
C ALA A 84 -10.13 -3.05 5.12
N TRP A 85 -9.10 -3.60 5.76
CA TRP A 85 -7.94 -2.82 6.16
C TRP A 85 -7.18 -2.27 4.95
N LEU A 86 -6.89 -3.11 3.95
CA LEU A 86 -6.21 -2.69 2.72
C LEU A 86 -6.95 -1.54 2.02
N GLU A 87 -8.26 -1.66 1.85
CA GLU A 87 -9.07 -0.62 1.22
C GLU A 87 -9.07 0.67 2.04
N THR A 88 -9.28 0.58 3.36
CA THR A 88 -9.32 1.75 4.25
C THR A 88 -7.97 2.47 4.28
N SER A 89 -6.88 1.72 4.44
CA SER A 89 -5.51 2.24 4.41
C SER A 89 -5.17 2.89 3.07
N TRP A 90 -5.61 2.26 1.97
CA TRP A 90 -5.41 2.79 0.62
C TRP A 90 -6.16 4.10 0.39
N GLN A 91 -7.43 4.18 0.80
CA GLN A 91 -8.23 5.39 0.71
C GLN A 91 -7.65 6.52 1.58
N ALA A 92 -7.21 6.20 2.79
CA ALA A 92 -6.56 7.17 3.67
C ALA A 92 -5.25 7.70 3.04
N PHE A 93 -4.45 6.81 2.45
CA PHE A 93 -3.21 7.20 1.79
C PHE A 93 -3.43 8.07 0.55
N LEU A 94 -4.43 7.74 -0.28
CA LEU A 94 -4.81 8.58 -1.42
C LEU A 94 -5.26 9.99 -0.99
N ARG A 95 -6.02 10.10 0.11
CA ARG A 95 -6.42 11.41 0.66
C ARG A 95 -5.21 12.19 1.15
N PHE A 96 -4.30 11.54 1.86
CA PHE A 96 -3.05 12.13 2.34
C PHE A 96 -2.18 12.65 1.17
N LEU A 97 -1.97 11.84 0.13
CA LEU A 97 -1.19 12.25 -1.04
C LEU A 97 -1.81 13.42 -1.80
N LYS A 98 -3.14 13.45 -1.94
CA LYS A 98 -3.84 14.60 -2.54
C LYS A 98 -3.60 15.87 -1.73
N GLY A 99 -3.70 15.79 -0.40
CA GLY A 99 -3.41 16.92 0.50
C GLY A 99 -1.95 17.38 0.45
N LEU A 100 -0.99 16.49 0.20
CA LEU A 100 0.42 16.87 -0.01
C LEU A 100 0.64 17.58 -1.35
N GLY A 101 -0.14 17.23 -2.39
CA GLY A 101 -0.03 17.81 -3.73
C GLY A 101 -0.40 19.30 -3.82
N ASP A 102 -1.14 19.80 -2.83
CA ASP A 102 -1.53 21.20 -2.65
C ASP A 102 -0.45 22.03 -1.93
N VAL A 103 0.58 21.39 -1.37
CA VAL A 103 1.71 22.06 -0.72
C VAL A 103 2.80 22.33 -1.76
N SER A 104 3.05 23.61 -2.07
CA SER A 104 4.15 24.04 -2.92
C SER A 104 5.50 23.65 -2.29
N GLY A 105 6.20 22.71 -2.92
CA GLY A 105 7.63 22.45 -2.70
C GLY A 105 8.02 21.72 -1.41
N PRO A 106 7.67 20.44 -1.23
CA PRO A 106 8.50 19.56 -0.43
C PRO A 106 9.63 19.00 -1.30
N ASP A 107 10.88 19.15 -0.85
CA ASP A 107 11.99 18.37 -1.34
C ASP A 107 11.73 16.87 -1.12
N GLU A 108 12.34 16.01 -1.94
CA GLU A 108 12.12 14.56 -1.91
C GLU A 108 12.25 13.92 -0.51
N PRO A 109 13.19 14.35 0.36
CA PRO A 109 13.28 13.90 1.75
C PRO A 109 12.06 14.29 2.60
N GLY A 110 11.52 15.51 2.43
CA GLY A 110 10.34 15.96 3.15
C GLY A 110 9.09 15.14 2.83
N VAL A 111 8.92 14.77 1.55
CA VAL A 111 7.83 13.87 1.12
C VAL A 111 8.00 12.49 1.76
N ALA A 112 9.20 11.93 1.72
CA ALA A 112 9.46 10.62 2.31
C ALA A 112 9.18 10.58 3.82
N ALA A 113 9.62 11.61 4.57
CA ALA A 113 9.34 11.74 6.00
C ALA A 113 7.85 11.94 6.31
N ALA A 114 7.11 12.66 5.45
CA ALA A 114 5.67 12.81 5.59
C ALA A 114 4.93 11.47 5.37
N VAL A 115 5.30 10.72 4.32
CA VAL A 115 4.74 9.39 4.04
C VAL A 115 5.04 8.43 5.19
N ALA A 116 6.28 8.40 5.70
CA ALA A 116 6.64 7.53 6.83
C ALA A 116 5.80 7.82 8.09
N ARG A 117 5.58 9.11 8.41
CA ARG A 117 4.71 9.52 9.52
C ARG A 117 3.26 9.10 9.31
N PHE A 118 2.72 9.26 8.10
CA PHE A 118 1.36 8.83 7.79
C PHE A 118 1.21 7.30 7.88
N VAL A 119 2.11 6.54 7.28
CA VAL A 119 2.07 5.06 7.35
C VAL A 119 2.19 4.61 8.81
N ALA A 120 2.84 5.40 9.68
CA ALA A 120 2.93 5.10 11.09
C ALA A 120 1.59 5.18 11.86
N THR A 121 0.59 5.87 11.31
CA THR A 121 -0.75 6.01 11.90
C THR A 121 -1.77 5.00 11.36
N LEU A 122 -1.39 4.20 10.36
CA LEU A 122 -2.18 3.07 9.84
C LEU A 122 -2.10 1.86 10.79
#